data_AF-A0AA38UU29-F1
#
_entry.id   AF-A0AA38UU29-F1
#
_cell.length_a   1.000
_cell.length_b   1.000
_cell.length_c   1.000
_cell.angle_alpha   90.00
_cell.angle_beta   90.00
_cell.angle_gamma   90.00
#
_symmetry.space_group_name_H-M   'P 1'
#
loop_
_entity.id
_entity.type
_entity.pdbx_description
1 polymer ?
#
loop_
_entity_poly.entity_id
_entity_poly.type
_entity_poly.pdbx_seq_one_letter_code
_entity_poly.pdbx_strand_id
1 'polypeptide(L)'
;EAIHAFVHKMLHNSAAAQQIEALWKEYEDRGTPEARFVKGASGISCITLEYERALNASALQPFYNTSIPYIEHEWGKDLLEERQRL
;
A
#
# COMPACT_ATOMS: atom_id res chain seq x y z
N GLU A 1 -2.71 -18.30 -1.75
CA GLU A 1 -1.91 -18.99 -2.80
C GLU A 1 -0.44 -18.58 -2.90
N ALA A 2 -0.08 -17.35 -3.31
CA ALA A 2 1.33 -17.02 -3.60
C ALA A 2 2.28 -17.09 -2.38
N ILE A 3 1.91 -16.50 -1.24
CA ILE A 3 2.70 -16.57 -0.01
C ILE A 3 2.77 -18.00 0.53
N HIS A 4 1.68 -18.76 0.45
CA HIS A 4 1.67 -20.16 0.85
C HIS A 4 2.67 -21.00 0.03
N ALA A 5 2.72 -20.80 -1.30
CA ALA A 5 3.71 -21.46 -2.15
C ALA A 5 5.15 -21.03 -1.81
N PHE A 6 5.37 -19.75 -1.54
CA PHE A 6 6.68 -19.24 -1.13
C PHE A 6 7.16 -19.86 0.18
N VAL A 7 6.30 -19.87 1.20
CA VAL A 7 6.61 -20.38 2.55
C VAL A 7 6.83 -21.89 2.52
N HIS A 8 5.91 -22.63 1.89
CA HIS A 8 5.89 -24.10 2.01
C HIS A 8 6.70 -24.80 0.91
N LYS A 9 6.78 -24.24 -0.30
CA LYS A 9 7.48 -24.90 -1.43
C LYS A 9 8.90 -24.38 -1.65
N MET A 10 9.15 -23.09 -1.44
CA MET A 10 10.47 -22.47 -1.72
C MET A 10 11.35 -22.36 -0.48
N LEU A 11 10.78 -21.91 0.64
CA LEU A 11 11.51 -21.77 1.91
C LEU A 11 11.35 -22.99 2.84
N HIS A 12 10.74 -24.06 2.32
CA HIS A 12 10.59 -25.36 2.98
C HIS A 12 10.04 -25.28 4.41
N ASN A 13 9.12 -24.35 4.66
CA ASN A 13 8.50 -24.14 5.97
C ASN A 13 9.52 -23.95 7.11
N SER A 14 10.67 -23.33 6.81
CA SER A 14 11.65 -22.94 7.82
C SER A 14 11.08 -21.92 8.81
N ALA A 15 11.71 -21.78 9.99
CA ALA A 15 11.26 -20.82 11.00
C ALA A 15 11.16 -19.38 10.46
N ALA A 16 12.10 -18.97 9.59
CA ALA A 16 12.06 -17.68 8.92
C ALA A 16 10.86 -17.56 7.94
N ALA A 17 10.51 -18.65 7.25
CA ALA A 17 9.35 -18.68 6.36
C ALA A 17 8.05 -18.46 7.12
N GLN A 18 7.90 -19.11 8.29
CA GLN A 18 6.73 -18.95 9.16
C GLN A 18 6.63 -17.53 9.72
N GLN A 19 7.76 -16.90 10.06
CA GLN A 19 7.77 -15.48 10.46
C GLN A 19 7.29 -14.57 9.33
N ILE A 20 7.73 -14.81 8.09
CA ILE A 20 7.27 -14.06 6.91
C ILE A 20 5.77 -14.29 6.68
N GLU A 21 5.27 -15.52 6.84
CA GLU A 21 3.83 -15.80 6.73
C GLU A 21 3.01 -15.07 7.79
N ALA A 22 3.49 -15.04 9.03
CA ALA A 22 2.85 -14.31 10.12
C ALA A 22 2.79 -12.80 9.85
N LEU A 23 3.90 -12.21 9.41
CA LEU A 23 3.97 -10.78 9.03
C LEU A 23 3.07 -10.46 7.84
N TRP A 24 3.05 -11.34 6.82
CA TRP A 24 2.15 -11.17 5.69
C TRP A 24 0.68 -11.22 6.13
N LYS A 25 0.33 -12.15 7.02
CA LYS A 25 -1.03 -12.26 7.55
C LYS A 25 -1.43 -11.04 8.36
N GLU A 26 -0.54 -10.55 9.22
CA GLU A 26 -0.74 -9.29 9.98
C GLU A 26 -0.99 -8.10 9.04
N TYR A 27 -0.17 -7.98 7.99
CA TYR A 27 -0.34 -6.97 6.94
C TYR A 27 -1.68 -7.11 6.22
N GLU A 28 -2.08 -8.34 5.85
CA GLU A 28 -3.35 -8.58 5.18
C GLU A 28 -4.56 -8.20 6.04
N ASP A 29 -4.53 -8.62 7.31
CA ASP A 29 -5.61 -8.45 8.29
C ASP A 29 -5.71 -7.01 8.83
N ARG A 30 -4.71 -6.14 8.59
CA ARG A 30 -4.68 -4.75 9.07
C ARG A 30 -4.83 -4.62 10.60
N GLY A 31 -4.44 -5.65 11.34
CA GLY A 31 -4.67 -5.75 12.79
C GLY A 31 -3.87 -4.73 13.59
N THR A 32 -2.65 -4.43 13.16
CA THR A 32 -1.72 -3.53 13.87
C THR A 32 -1.68 -2.13 13.24
N PRO A 33 -1.35 -1.08 14.02
CA PRO A 33 -1.07 0.25 13.48
C PRO A 33 -0.01 0.23 12.37
N GLU A 34 1.01 -0.62 12.50
CA GLU A 34 2.09 -0.81 11.53
C GLU A 34 1.55 -1.41 10.23
N ALA A 35 0.73 -2.46 10.30
CA ALA A 35 0.08 -3.04 9.13
C ALA A 35 -0.85 -2.04 8.43
N ARG A 36 -1.61 -1.23 9.18
CA ARG A 36 -2.45 -0.17 8.62
C ARG A 36 -1.64 0.97 8.02
N PHE A 37 -0.50 1.31 8.60
CA PHE A 37 0.40 2.31 8.06
C PHE A 37 1.04 1.84 6.74
N VAL A 38 1.56 0.61 6.70
CA VAL A 38 2.24 0.06 5.52
C VAL A 38 1.24 -0.28 4.41
N LYS A 39 0.05 -0.79 4.75
CA LYS A 39 -1.03 -1.07 3.78
C LYS A 39 -1.84 0.18 3.44
N GLY A 40 -1.70 1.22 4.25
CA GLY A 40 -2.27 2.54 4.02
C GLY A 40 -1.88 2.99 2.63
N ALA A 41 -2.84 3.51 1.88
CA ALA A 41 -2.74 3.60 0.44
C ALA A 41 -1.77 4.69 -0.09
N SER A 42 -0.75 5.05 0.68
CA SER A 42 0.34 5.98 0.35
C SER A 42 1.11 5.59 -0.86
N GLY A 43 1.56 4.34 -0.93
CA GLY A 43 2.36 3.90 -2.06
C GLY A 43 1.67 4.17 -3.39
N ILE A 44 0.40 3.78 -3.48
CA ILE A 44 -0.40 3.94 -4.71
C ILE A 44 -0.70 5.41 -4.99
N SER A 45 -1.09 6.19 -3.97
CA SER A 45 -1.47 7.60 -4.16
C SER A 45 -0.28 8.48 -4.56
N CYS A 46 0.89 8.27 -3.95
CA CYS A 46 2.12 8.99 -4.30
C CYS A 46 2.56 8.67 -5.72
N ILE A 47 2.57 7.38 -6.11
CA ILE A 47 2.90 6.98 -7.47
C ILE A 47 1.92 7.59 -8.48
N THR A 48 0.63 7.61 -8.15
CA THR A 48 -0.41 8.20 -9.00
C THR A 48 -0.16 9.68 -9.27
N LEU A 49 0.24 10.44 -8.25
CA LEU A 49 0.58 11.87 -8.38
C LEU A 49 1.76 12.09 -9.33
N GLU A 50 2.80 11.28 -9.21
CA GLU A 50 3.96 11.36 -10.10
C GLU A 50 3.60 11.04 -11.57
N TYR A 51 2.67 10.12 -11.80
CA TYR A 51 2.17 9.86 -13.15
C TYR A 51 1.33 11.02 -13.71
N GLU A 52 0.45 11.63 -12.90
CA GLU A 52 -0.33 12.79 -13.34
C GLU A 52 0.59 13.96 -13.72
N ARG A 53 1.68 14.17 -12.96
CA ARG A 53 2.75 15.13 -13.28
C ARG A 53 3.42 14.84 -14.61
N ALA A 54 3.91 13.61 -14.78
CA ALA A 54 4.67 13.23 -15.97
C ALA A 54 3.81 13.26 -17.24
N LEU A 55 2.51 12.98 -17.14
CA LEU A 55 1.59 12.91 -18.27
C LEU A 55 0.85 14.23 -18.51
N ASN A 56 1.01 15.24 -17.64
CA ASN A 56 0.23 16.48 -17.64
C ASN A 56 -1.27 16.23 -17.78
N ALA A 57 -1.77 15.23 -17.04
CA ALA A 57 -3.13 14.73 -17.16
C ALA A 57 -3.70 14.41 -15.78
N SER A 58 -4.93 14.85 -15.51
CA SER A 58 -5.64 14.64 -14.24
C SER A 58 -6.60 13.44 -14.26
N ALA A 59 -6.33 12.46 -15.14
CA ALA A 59 -7.23 11.35 -15.43
C ALA A 59 -7.22 10.23 -14.38
N LEU A 60 -6.35 10.30 -13.36
CA LEU A 60 -6.16 9.22 -12.39
C LEU A 60 -6.97 9.39 -11.10
N GLN A 61 -7.98 10.27 -11.10
CA GLN A 61 -8.96 10.42 -10.01
C GLN A 61 -9.49 9.09 -9.42
N PRO A 62 -9.80 8.04 -10.22
CA PRO A 62 -10.27 6.76 -9.67
C PRO A 62 -9.28 6.09 -8.70
N PHE A 63 -7.98 6.30 -8.88
CA PHE A 63 -6.96 5.77 -7.97
C PHE A 63 -7.01 6.47 -6.61
N TYR A 64 -7.14 7.79 -6.60
CA TYR A 64 -7.30 8.56 -5.36
C TYR A 64 -8.58 8.20 -4.61
N ASN A 65 -9.69 7.98 -5.32
CA ASN A 65 -10.96 7.62 -4.68
C ASN A 65 -10.87 6.27 -3.96
N THR A 66 -10.05 5.35 -4.45
CA THR A 66 -9.86 4.03 -3.84
C THR A 66 -8.75 3.99 -2.81
N SER A 67 -7.83 4.96 -2.83
CA SER A 67 -6.70 5.00 -1.92
C SER A 67 -6.93 5.91 -0.72
N ILE A 68 -7.44 7.13 -0.94
CA ILE A 68 -7.55 8.18 0.09
C ILE A 68 -8.36 7.77 1.32
N PRO A 69 -9.50 7.07 1.20
CA PRO A 69 -10.27 6.65 2.38
C PRO A 69 -9.49 5.73 3.34
N TYR A 70 -8.42 5.10 2.88
CA TYR A 70 -7.57 4.21 3.68
C TYR A 70 -6.29 4.89 4.19
N ILE A 71 -6.17 6.20 3.99
CA ILE A 71 -5.07 6.99 4.53
C ILE A 71 -5.48 7.48 5.92
N GLU A 72 -5.05 6.75 6.95
CA GLU A 72 -5.37 7.09 8.36
C GLU A 72 -4.50 8.25 8.90
N HIS A 73 -3.55 8.77 8.13
CA HIS A 73 -2.53 9.71 8.59
C HIS A 73 -2.55 11.03 7.79
N GLU A 74 -2.07 12.12 8.40
CA GLU A 74 -2.18 13.49 7.86
C GLU A 74 -1.60 13.68 6.45
N TRP A 75 -0.66 12.84 6.02
CA TRP A 75 -0.01 12.94 4.72
C TRP A 75 -0.99 12.77 3.54
N GLY A 76 -2.16 12.13 3.75
CA GLY A 76 -3.19 12.04 2.72
C GLY A 76 -3.80 13.40 2.36
N LYS A 77 -3.86 14.31 3.33
CA LYS A 77 -4.29 15.70 3.11
C LYS A 77 -3.20 16.46 2.35
N ASP A 78 -1.95 16.35 2.80
CA ASP A 78 -0.80 17.00 2.15
C ASP A 78 -0.69 16.59 0.66
N LEU A 79 -0.94 15.31 0.37
CA LEU A 79 -0.93 14.79 -0.99
C LEU A 79 -2.05 15.38 -1.86
N LEU A 80 -3.26 15.54 -1.30
CA LEU A 80 -4.36 16.20 -2.02
C LEU A 80 -4.09 17.68 -2.26
N GLU A 81 -3.52 18.39 -1.29
CA GLU A 81 -3.11 19.78 -1.44
C GLU A 81 -2.03 19.94 -2.51
N GLU A 82 -1.04 19.04 -2.51
CA GLU A 82 0.01 19.03 -3.52
C GLU A 82 -0.54 18.76 -4.92
N ARG A 83 -1.51 17.85 -5.05
CA ARG A 83 -2.21 17.60 -6.31
C ARG A 83 -2.98 18.81 -6.82
N GLN A 84 -3.59 19.59 -5.92
CA GLN A 84 -4.30 20.83 -6.30
C GLN A 84 -3.35 21.93 -6.81
N ARG A 85 -2.05 21.82 -6.51
CA ARG A 85 -1.02 22.76 -6.99
C ARG A 85 -0.44 22.42 -8.36
N LEU A 86 -0.77 21.26 -8.92
CA LEU A 86 -0.42 20.87 -10.30
C LEU A 86 -1.28 21.59 -11.33
#